data_AF-A0ABD1HES4-F1
#
_entry.id   AF-A0ABD1HES4-F1
#
_cell.length_a   1.000
_cell.length_b   1.000
_cell.length_c   1.000
_cell.angle_alpha   90.00
_cell.angle_beta   90.00
_cell.angle_gamma   90.00
#
_symmetry.space_group_name_H-M   'P 1'
#
loop_
_entity.id
_entity.type
_entity.pdbx_description
1 polymer ?
#
loop_
_entity_poly.entity_id
_entity_poly.type
_entity_poly.pdbx_seq_one_letter_code
_entity_poly.pdbx_strand_id
1 'polypeptide(L)'
;MDIDHNCPLCNGCEESADQLFFKCPETKKVWEEVRHWVGLFRRITTIKSAIKWTARQKTGSAIVQKARRLALMASINFMWKTRNAHIFDGKPFEAERVVFQVKSTSYRLLYTRFPYEQVIEHLPEK
;
A
#
# COMPACT_ATOMS: atom_id res chain seq x y z
N MET A 1 18.64 14.32 23.56
CA MET A 1 18.02 13.30 22.71
C MET A 1 18.23 13.77 21.29
N ASP A 2 19.15 13.13 20.58
CA ASP A 2 19.38 13.42 19.17
C ASP A 2 18.24 12.77 18.38
N ILE A 3 17.45 13.56 17.67
CA ILE A 3 16.36 13.03 16.86
C ILE A 3 17.00 12.67 15.52
N ASP A 4 17.16 11.38 15.25
CA ASP A 4 17.57 10.95 13.91
C ASP A 4 16.46 11.32 12.93
N HIS A 5 16.79 12.19 11.99
CA HIS A 5 15.90 12.63 10.94
C HIS A 5 15.83 11.64 9.78
N ASN A 6 16.61 10.56 9.81
CA ASN A 6 16.60 9.56 8.75
C ASN A 6 15.37 8.65 8.82
N CYS A 7 15.01 8.10 7.66
CA CYS A 7 13.92 7.15 7.53
C CYS A 7 14.19 5.92 8.41
N PRO A 8 13.33 5.63 9.39
CA PRO A 8 13.58 4.59 10.40
C PRO A 8 13.60 3.17 9.83
N LEU A 9 13.10 3.00 8.61
CA LEU A 9 13.03 1.68 7.96
C LEU A 9 14.29 1.34 7.18
N CYS A 10 15.02 2.34 6.67
CA CYS A 10 16.16 2.11 5.78
C CYS A 10 17.41 2.91 6.13
N ASN A 11 17.33 3.84 7.10
CA ASN A 11 18.41 4.69 7.61
C ASN A 11 19.23 5.45 6.54
N GLY A 12 18.69 5.61 5.33
CA GLY A 12 19.46 6.04 4.16
C GLY A 12 19.17 7.46 3.67
N CYS A 13 18.03 8.05 4.04
CA CYS A 13 17.63 9.41 3.64
C CYS A 13 16.76 10.03 4.72
N GLU A 14 16.71 11.36 4.77
CA GLU A 14 15.80 12.10 5.64
C GLU A 14 14.34 11.64 5.47
N GLU A 15 13.65 11.42 6.58
CA GLU A 15 12.26 11.01 6.62
C GLU A 15 11.37 12.15 6.15
N SER A 16 10.67 11.89 5.06
CA SER A 16 9.55 12.69 4.58
C SER A 16 8.41 11.74 4.23
N ALA A 17 7.20 12.26 4.09
CA ALA A 17 6.06 11.42 3.74
C ALA A 17 6.26 10.72 2.39
N ASP A 18 6.83 11.41 1.39
CA ASP A 18 7.18 10.79 0.11
C ASP A 18 8.32 9.77 0.26
N GLN A 19 9.30 10.03 1.14
CA GLN A 19 10.36 9.06 1.43
C GLN A 19 9.78 7.80 2.05
N LEU A 20 9.05 7.93 3.16
CA LEU A 20 8.46 6.84 3.90
C LEU A 20 7.55 5.99 3.00
N PHE A 21 6.61 6.62 2.29
CA PHE A 21 5.61 5.85 1.57
C PHE A 21 6.06 5.40 0.19
N PHE A 22 6.89 6.13 -0.56
CA PHE A 22 7.10 5.83 -1.99
C PHE A 22 8.56 5.62 -2.41
N LYS A 23 9.54 6.11 -1.62
CA LYS A 23 10.96 6.06 -2.03
C LYS A 23 11.80 5.11 -1.21
N CYS A 24 11.43 4.86 0.05
CA CYS A 24 12.11 3.94 0.95
C CYS A 24 12.16 2.53 0.33
N PRO A 25 13.33 1.86 0.31
CA PRO A 25 13.46 0.51 -0.23
C PRO A 25 12.49 -0.51 0.40
N GLU A 26 12.25 -0.42 1.71
CA GLU A 26 11.36 -1.34 2.42
C GLU A 26 9.89 -1.19 2.01
N THR A 27 9.42 0.05 1.85
CA THR A 27 8.04 0.30 1.39
C THR A 27 7.86 0.12 -0.12
N LYS A 28 8.94 0.24 -0.91
CA LYS A 28 8.91 -0.12 -2.34
C LYS A 28 8.57 -1.59 -2.55
N LYS A 29 9.10 -2.51 -1.73
CA LYS A 29 8.73 -3.94 -1.79
C LYS A 29 7.22 -4.14 -1.65
N VAL A 30 6.59 -3.43 -0.71
CA VAL A 30 5.13 -3.45 -0.54
C VAL A 30 4.40 -2.94 -1.79
N TRP A 31 4.86 -1.82 -2.34
CA TRP A 31 4.25 -1.27 -3.55
C TRP A 31 4.41 -2.16 -4.77
N GLU A 32 5.54 -2.84 -4.91
CA GLU A 32 5.79 -3.78 -6.00
C GLU A 32 4.80 -4.95 -5.95
N GLU A 33 4.57 -5.55 -4.79
CA GLU A 33 3.59 -6.63 -4.69
C GLU A 33 2.15 -6.13 -4.89
N VAL A 34 1.78 -5.04 -4.21
CA VAL A 34 0.40 -4.52 -4.25
C VAL A 34 0.04 -4.02 -5.64
N ARG A 35 0.96 -3.35 -6.35
CA ARG A 35 0.67 -2.83 -7.69
C ARG A 35 0.48 -3.97 -8.70
N HIS A 36 1.25 -5.05 -8.59
CA HIS A 36 1.10 -6.19 -9.49
C HIS A 36 -0.23 -6.89 -9.21
N TRP A 37 -0.57 -7.07 -7.94
CA TRP A 37 -1.83 -7.66 -7.52
C TRP A 37 -3.08 -6.92 -8.06
N VAL A 38 -3.13 -5.58 -8.01
CA VAL A 38 -4.29 -4.80 -8.54
C VAL A 38 -4.13 -4.31 -9.98
N GLY A 39 -3.12 -4.81 -10.71
CA GLY A 39 -2.85 -4.40 -12.10
C GLY A 39 -2.59 -2.90 -12.25
N LEU A 40 -1.84 -2.29 -11.33
CA LEU A 40 -1.44 -0.89 -11.34
C LEU A 40 -0.04 -0.71 -11.96
N PHE A 41 0.02 -0.55 -13.29
CA PHE A 41 1.30 -0.36 -13.99
C PHE A 41 1.88 1.06 -13.86
N ARG A 42 1.10 2.05 -13.42
CA ARG A 42 1.62 3.40 -13.19
C ARG A 42 2.43 3.43 -11.88
N ARG A 43 3.63 3.99 -11.90
CA ARG A 43 4.38 4.28 -10.67
C ARG A 43 3.80 5.54 -10.03
N ILE A 44 3.33 5.41 -8.79
CA ILE A 44 2.92 6.54 -7.95
C ILE A 44 4.11 6.81 -7.04
N THR A 45 4.64 8.03 -7.08
CA THR A 45 5.92 8.38 -6.43
C THR A 45 5.78 9.43 -5.34
N THR A 46 4.58 10.01 -5.18
CA THR A 46 4.28 11.01 -4.16
C THR A 46 2.84 10.92 -3.68
N ILE A 47 2.57 11.38 -2.46
CA ILE A 47 1.19 11.45 -1.91
C ILE A 47 0.29 12.27 -2.83
N LYS A 48 0.78 13.43 -3.29
CA LYS A 48 0.02 14.32 -4.18
C LYS A 48 -0.37 13.59 -5.47
N SER A 49 0.54 12.82 -6.06
CA SER A 49 0.24 12.02 -7.25
C SER A 49 -0.75 10.89 -6.97
N ALA A 50 -0.69 10.26 -5.79
CA ALA A 50 -1.60 9.21 -5.34
C ALA A 50 -3.04 9.74 -5.23
N ILE A 51 -3.22 10.89 -4.56
CA ILE A 51 -4.52 11.57 -4.42
C ILE A 51 -5.05 11.98 -5.80
N LYS A 52 -4.20 12.64 -6.60
CA LYS A 52 -4.53 13.10 -7.96
C LYS A 52 -5.03 11.95 -8.85
N TRP A 53 -4.37 10.79 -8.74
CA TRP A 53 -4.70 9.60 -9.49
C TRP A 53 -6.01 8.97 -9.00
N THR A 54 -6.19 8.83 -7.69
CA THR A 54 -7.41 8.26 -7.09
C THR A 54 -8.68 8.99 -7.55
N ALA A 55 -8.60 10.32 -7.68
CA ALA A 55 -9.70 11.15 -8.14
C ALA A 55 -10.01 11.01 -9.65
N ARG A 56 -8.99 10.74 -10.48
CA ARG A 56 -9.11 10.70 -11.95
C ARG A 56 -9.23 9.30 -12.53
N GLN A 57 -8.85 8.27 -11.77
CA GLN A 57 -8.80 6.91 -12.29
C GLN A 57 -10.22 6.35 -12.47
N LYS A 58 -10.55 6.00 -13.72
CA LYS A 58 -11.82 5.39 -14.13
C LYS A 58 -11.63 4.11 -14.97
N THR A 59 -10.41 3.61 -15.13
CA THR A 59 -10.15 2.43 -15.97
C THR A 59 -10.46 1.11 -15.25
N GLY A 60 -11.04 0.16 -15.99
CA GLY A 60 -11.40 -1.18 -15.53
C GLY A 60 -12.82 -1.29 -14.96
N SER A 61 -13.22 -2.50 -14.58
CA SER A 61 -14.54 -2.76 -13.97
C SER A 61 -14.68 -2.07 -12.60
N ALA A 62 -15.91 -1.97 -12.09
CA ALA A 62 -16.17 -1.38 -10.78
C ALA A 62 -15.39 -2.08 -9.65
N ILE A 63 -15.18 -3.39 -9.76
CA ILE A 63 -14.38 -4.21 -8.84
C ILE A 63 -12.92 -3.77 -8.89
N VAL A 64 -12.32 -3.72 -10.08
CA VAL A 64 -10.92 -3.30 -10.27
C VAL A 64 -10.70 -1.87 -9.76
N GLN A 65 -11.62 -0.96 -10.07
CA GLN A 65 -11.56 0.42 -9.58
C GLN A 65 -11.63 0.48 -8.05
N LYS A 66 -12.53 -0.29 -7.42
CA LYS A 66 -12.65 -0.34 -5.96
C LYS A 66 -11.41 -0.96 -5.31
N ALA A 67 -10.92 -2.08 -5.83
CA ALA A 67 -9.74 -2.78 -5.33
C ALA A 67 -8.49 -1.89 -5.38
N ARG A 68 -8.27 -1.19 -6.48
CA ARG A 68 -7.19 -0.22 -6.63
C ARG A 68 -7.22 0.89 -5.58
N ARG A 69 -8.41 1.44 -5.29
CA ARG A 69 -8.59 2.46 -4.24
C ARG A 69 -8.34 1.89 -2.86
N LEU A 70 -8.90 0.72 -2.56
CA LEU A 70 -8.70 0.02 -1.28
C LEU A 70 -7.23 -0.31 -1.05
N ALA A 71 -6.57 -0.87 -2.05
CA ALA A 71 -5.14 -1.20 -2.02
C ALA A 71 -4.29 0.02 -1.70
N LEU A 72 -4.51 1.15 -2.37
CA LEU A 72 -3.78 2.39 -2.10
C LEU A 72 -3.95 2.87 -0.65
N MET A 73 -5.20 2.97 -0.18
CA MET A 73 -5.50 3.44 1.17
C MET A 73 -4.99 2.48 2.25
N ALA A 74 -5.18 1.18 2.04
CA ALA A 74 -4.72 0.15 2.96
C ALA A 74 -3.20 0.12 3.04
N SER A 75 -2.48 0.23 1.92
CA SER A 75 -1.01 0.27 1.91
C SER A 75 -0.48 1.44 2.73
N ILE A 76 -1.00 2.66 2.51
CA ILE A 76 -0.59 3.84 3.29
C ILE A 76 -0.86 3.62 4.79
N ASN A 77 -2.05 3.14 5.13
CA ASN A 77 -2.43 2.88 6.52
C ASN A 77 -1.53 1.83 7.20
N PHE A 78 -1.35 0.65 6.59
CA PHE A 78 -0.56 -0.42 7.19
C PHE A 78 0.94 -0.14 7.21
N MET A 79 1.48 0.55 6.19
CA MET A 79 2.87 1.02 6.24
C MET A 79 3.09 2.00 7.38
N TRP A 80 2.19 2.98 7.56
CA TRP A 80 2.26 3.93 8.67
C TRP A 80 2.18 3.22 10.03
N LYS A 81 1.21 2.32 10.20
CA LYS A 81 1.05 1.54 11.45
C LYS A 81 2.27 0.67 11.75
N THR A 82 2.82 0.01 10.73
CA THR A 82 3.99 -0.87 10.91
C THR A 82 5.25 -0.06 11.21
N ARG A 83 5.46 1.09 10.56
CA ARG A 83 6.55 2.01 10.89
C ARG A 83 6.44 2.55 12.32
N ASN A 84 5.24 2.89 12.77
CA ASN A 84 5.06 3.36 14.16
C ASN A 84 5.32 2.24 15.16
N ALA A 85 4.86 1.02 14.88
CA ALA A 85 5.18 -0.13 15.71
C ALA A 85 6.68 -0.45 15.71
N HIS A 86 7.38 -0.18 14.60
CA HIS A 86 8.83 -0.32 14.52
C HIS A 86 9.56 0.64 15.46
N ILE A 87 9.16 1.91 15.49
CA ILE A 87 9.80 2.92 16.35
C ILE A 87 9.40 2.81 17.81
N PHE A 88 8.10 2.67 18.08
CA PHE A 88 7.57 2.79 19.44
C PHE A 88 7.50 1.46 20.19
N ASP A 89 7.37 0.35 19.46
CA ASP A 89 7.27 -0.98 20.06
C ASP A 89 8.49 -1.88 19.77
N GLY A 90 9.49 -1.38 19.03
CA GLY A 90 10.67 -2.14 18.61
C GLY A 90 10.36 -3.35 17.70
N LYS A 91 9.19 -3.37 17.06
CA LYS A 91 8.77 -4.50 16.20
C LYS A 91 9.49 -4.44 14.84
N PRO A 92 9.79 -5.57 14.19
CA PRO A 92 10.38 -5.54 12.86
C PRO A 92 9.38 -4.97 11.83
N PHE A 93 9.90 -4.26 10.82
CA PHE A 93 9.13 -3.96 9.63
C PHE A 93 9.22 -5.14 8.65
N GLU A 94 8.09 -5.74 8.33
CA GLU A 94 8.01 -6.92 7.46
C GLU A 94 7.12 -6.61 6.26
N ALA A 95 7.71 -6.36 5.08
CA ALA A 95 6.99 -5.97 3.88
C ALA A 95 5.89 -6.98 3.49
N GLU A 96 6.19 -8.27 3.57
CA GLU A 96 5.25 -9.36 3.26
C GLU A 96 4.02 -9.32 4.16
N ARG A 97 4.20 -9.05 5.46
CA ARG A 97 3.09 -8.92 6.41
C ARG A 97 2.20 -7.74 6.07
N VAL A 98 2.79 -6.61 5.65
CA VAL A 98 2.03 -5.44 5.19
C VAL A 98 1.23 -5.80 3.93
N VAL A 99 1.84 -6.48 2.96
CA VAL A 99 1.16 -6.94 1.73
C VAL A 99 -0.02 -7.86 2.07
N PHE A 100 0.18 -8.82 2.97
CA PHE A 100 -0.89 -9.71 3.43
C PHE A 100 -2.05 -8.93 4.05
N GLN A 101 -1.76 -7.97 4.94
CA GLN A 101 -2.79 -7.12 5.57
C GLN A 101 -3.56 -6.28 4.56
N VAL A 102 -2.87 -5.77 3.53
CA VAL A 102 -3.49 -5.02 2.42
C VAL A 102 -4.42 -5.91 1.61
N LYS A 103 -3.95 -7.08 1.16
CA LYS A 103 -4.76 -8.04 0.38
C LYS A 103 -5.97 -8.49 1.19
N SER A 104 -5.76 -8.99 2.41
CA SER A 104 -6.81 -9.50 3.30
C SER A 104 -7.89 -8.45 3.59
N THR A 105 -7.47 -7.23 3.95
CA THR A 105 -8.43 -6.13 4.21
C THR A 105 -9.22 -5.77 2.95
N SER A 106 -8.57 -5.75 1.79
CA SER A 106 -9.22 -5.40 0.53
C SER A 106 -10.20 -6.47 0.07
N TYR A 107 -9.82 -7.76 0.10
CA TYR A 107 -10.71 -8.87 -0.22
C TYR A 107 -11.94 -8.87 0.69
N ARG A 108 -11.75 -8.75 2.01
CA ARG A 108 -12.87 -8.64 2.96
C ARG A 108 -13.85 -7.53 2.56
N LEU A 109 -13.35 -6.36 2.19
CA LEU A 109 -14.20 -5.23 1.78
C LEU A 109 -14.82 -5.41 0.39
N LEU A 110 -14.16 -6.12 -0.53
CA LEU A 110 -14.73 -6.43 -1.84
C LEU A 110 -15.87 -7.44 -1.72
N TYR A 111 -15.68 -8.52 -0.95
CA TYR A 111 -16.70 -9.55 -0.73
C TYR A 111 -17.94 -9.03 0.00
N THR A 112 -17.85 -7.94 0.77
CA THR A 112 -19.05 -7.29 1.33
C THR A 112 -19.93 -6.59 0.29
N ARG A 113 -19.44 -6.40 -0.93
CA ARG A 113 -20.09 -5.55 -1.94
C ARG A 113 -20.23 -6.20 -3.32
N PHE A 114 -19.52 -7.30 -3.57
CA PHE A 114 -19.51 -8.02 -4.83
C PHE A 114 -19.54 -9.53 -4.58
N PRO A 115 -20.21 -10.32 -5.44
CA PRO A 115 -20.16 -11.78 -5.39
C PRO A 115 -18.74 -12.32 -5.50
N TYR A 116 -18.47 -13.47 -4.86
CA TYR A 116 -17.16 -14.10 -4.82
C TYR A 116 -16.60 -14.35 -6.23
N GLU A 117 -17.40 -14.94 -7.11
CA GLU A 117 -17.02 -15.33 -8.47
C GLU A 117 -16.53 -14.11 -9.28
N GLN A 118 -17.23 -12.99 -9.17
CA GLN A 118 -16.86 -11.75 -9.86
C GLN A 118 -15.56 -11.16 -9.34
N VAL A 119 -15.28 -11.29 -8.03
CA VAL A 119 -14.05 -10.77 -7.43
C VAL A 119 -12.85 -11.59 -7.91
N ILE A 120 -12.94 -12.92 -7.86
CA ILE A 120 -11.83 -13.80 -8.27
C ILE A 120 -11.54 -13.72 -9.77
N GLU A 121 -12.56 -13.56 -10.61
CA GLU A 121 -12.39 -13.34 -12.05
C GLU A 121 -11.50 -12.13 -12.35
N HIS A 122 -11.65 -11.05 -11.57
CA HIS A 122 -10.94 -9.79 -11.78
C HIS A 122 -9.64 -9.66 -10.96
N LEU A 123 -9.55 -10.35 -9.83
CA LEU A 123 -8.45 -10.29 -8.86
C LEU A 123 -8.16 -11.71 -8.35
N PRO A 124 -7.56 -12.57 -9.20
CA PRO A 124 -7.26 -13.94 -8.81
C PRO A 124 -6.33 -13.95 -7.60
N GLU A 125 -6.66 -14.79 -6.62
CA GLU A 125 -5.81 -15.06 -5.47
C GLU A 125 -4.58 -15.82 -5.97
N LYS A 126 -3.48 -15.09 -6.23
CA LYS A 126 -2.14 -15.65 -6.42
C LYS A 126 -1.38 -15.60 -5.12
#